data_AF-A0A4P9WSM4-F1
#
_entry.id   AF-A0A4P9WSM4-F1
#
_cell.length_a   1.000
_cell.length_b   1.000
_cell.length_c   1.000
_cell.angle_alpha   90.00
_cell.angle_beta   90.00
_cell.angle_gamma   90.00
#
_symmetry.space_group_name_H-M   'P 1'
#
loop_
_entity.id
_entity.type
_entity.pdbx_description
1 polymer ?
#
loop_
_entity_poly.entity_id
_entity_poly.type
_entity_poly.pdbx_seq_one_letter_code
_entity_poly.pdbx_strand_id
1 'polypeptide(L)'
;LFGNRDNHDEFLTLSQSLVDPGVLDATATYDFAFHNVEKRYESYFGNNVKLRYFVRVVMGRRMSNVVKERDVWVHSYRMPPDINNAIKMEVGIEDC
;
A
#
# COMPACT_ATOMS: atom_id res chain seq x y z
N LEU A 1 13.52 -7.17 21.59
CA LEU A 1 12.18 -6.84 21.08
C LEU A 1 12.21 -6.44 19.59
N PHE A 2 12.90 -7.19 18.72
CA PHE A 2 13.11 -6.82 17.30
C PHE A 2 12.80 -7.99 16.36
N GLY A 3 11.65 -8.65 16.58
CA GLY A 3 11.39 -9.98 16.03
C GLY A 3 10.49 -10.08 14.79
N ASN A 4 9.91 -8.99 14.26
CA ASN A 4 8.87 -9.09 13.23
C ASN A 4 9.06 -8.16 12.03
N ARG A 5 10.27 -7.65 11.78
CA ARG A 5 10.49 -6.69 10.69
C ARG A 5 10.33 -7.30 9.29
N ASP A 6 10.32 -8.63 9.19
CA ASP A 6 10.17 -9.39 7.94
C ASP A 6 8.87 -10.20 7.87
N ASN A 7 7.97 -10.04 8.85
CA ASN A 7 6.65 -10.66 8.81
C ASN A 7 5.65 -9.64 8.24
N HIS A 8 5.47 -9.69 6.92
CA HIS A 8 4.49 -8.85 6.23
C HIS A 8 3.08 -9.42 6.43
N ASP A 9 2.19 -8.62 6.99
CA ASP A 9 0.76 -8.94 7.02
C ASP A 9 0.08 -8.41 5.75
N GLU A 10 -0.40 -9.33 4.91
CA GLU A 10 -1.07 -9.02 3.66
C GLU A 10 -2.58 -8.86 3.88
N PHE A 11 -3.08 -7.63 3.79
CA PHE A 11 -4.51 -7.33 3.94
C PHE A 11 -5.27 -7.21 2.60
N LEU A 12 -4.56 -7.16 1.47
CA LEU A 12 -5.14 -7.08 0.12
C LEU A 12 -4.17 -7.69 -0.89
N THR A 13 -4.59 -8.78 -1.53
CA THR A 13 -3.81 -9.43 -2.59
C THR A 13 -4.73 -9.75 -3.77
N LEU A 14 -4.35 -9.28 -4.96
CA LEU A 14 -5.00 -9.56 -6.24
C LEU A 14 -3.93 -9.99 -7.24
N SER A 15 -4.21 -11.03 -8.01
CA SER A 15 -3.28 -11.57 -9.03
C SER A 15 -3.98 -11.74 -10.37
N GLN A 16 -3.25 -11.45 -11.44
CA GLN A 16 -3.69 -11.65 -12.82
C GLN A 16 -2.51 -12.21 -13.62
N SER A 17 -2.72 -13.34 -14.31
CA SER A 17 -1.74 -13.88 -15.24
C SER A 17 -1.74 -13.06 -16.52
N LEU A 18 -0.56 -12.60 -16.96
CA LEU A 18 -0.40 -11.74 -18.14
C LEU A 18 -0.09 -12.52 -19.42
N VAL A 19 0.68 -13.61 -19.29
CA VAL A 19 1.12 -14.45 -20.39
C VAL A 19 1.37 -15.86 -19.87
N ASP A 20 1.12 -16.86 -20.72
CA ASP A 20 1.46 -18.25 -20.45
C ASP A 20 2.98 -18.48 -20.50
N PRO A 21 3.50 -19.57 -19.91
CA PRO A 21 4.92 -19.91 -19.98
C PRO A 21 5.41 -20.01 -21.43
N GLY A 22 6.49 -19.31 -21.76
CA GLY A 22 7.00 -19.26 -23.13
C GLY A 22 8.34 -18.54 -23.25
N VAL A 23 8.68 -18.19 -24.49
CA VAL A 23 9.90 -17.45 -24.83
C VAL A 23 9.53 -16.01 -25.17
N LEU A 24 10.32 -15.06 -24.66
CA LEU A 24 10.17 -13.63 -24.96
C LEU A 24 11.31 -13.20 -25.88
N ASP A 25 11.09 -13.23 -27.18
CA ASP A 25 12.11 -12.93 -28.19
C ASP A 25 12.30 -11.42 -28.45
N ALA A 26 11.27 -10.63 -28.17
CA ALA A 26 11.28 -9.18 -28.38
C ALA A 26 10.60 -8.46 -27.19
N THR A 27 10.74 -7.13 -27.15
CA THR A 27 10.00 -6.30 -26.19
C THR A 27 8.49 -6.46 -26.40
N ALA A 28 7.79 -6.85 -25.33
CA ALA A 28 6.35 -6.99 -25.32
C ALA A 28 5.73 -6.10 -24.23
N THR A 29 4.47 -5.72 -24.42
CA THR A 29 3.67 -4.98 -23.45
C THR A 29 2.39 -5.76 -23.20
N TYR A 30 2.05 -5.93 -21.92
CA TYR A 30 0.86 -6.67 -21.48
C TYR A 30 0.01 -5.73 -20.62
N ASP A 31 -1.24 -5.53 -21.03
CA ASP A 31 -2.19 -4.73 -20.28
C ASP A 31 -2.75 -5.52 -19.10
N PHE A 32 -3.02 -4.84 -17.99
CA PHE A 32 -3.63 -5.41 -16.80
C PHE A 32 -4.65 -4.44 -16.23
N ALA A 33 -5.70 -4.98 -15.59
CA ALA A 33 -6.74 -4.16 -15.00
C ALA A 33 -7.37 -4.86 -13.80
N PHE A 34 -7.20 -4.25 -12.62
CA PHE A 34 -7.88 -4.66 -11.41
C PHE A 34 -9.10 -3.76 -11.16
N HIS A 35 -10.29 -4.32 -11.30
CA HIS A 35 -11.55 -3.59 -11.12
C HIS A 35 -11.99 -3.63 -9.66
N ASN A 36 -12.66 -2.56 -9.20
CA ASN A 36 -13.28 -2.48 -7.88
C ASN A 36 -12.36 -2.84 -6.70
N VAL A 37 -11.08 -2.43 -6.78
CA VAL A 37 -10.10 -2.72 -5.73
C VAL A 37 -10.37 -1.87 -4.49
N GLU A 38 -10.82 -2.53 -3.42
CA GLU A 38 -11.16 -1.91 -2.15
C GLU A 38 -9.90 -1.50 -1.36
N LYS A 39 -9.60 -0.20 -1.34
CA LYS A 39 -8.44 0.37 -0.63
C LYS A 39 -8.90 1.03 0.66
N ARG A 40 -9.16 0.20 1.68
CA ARG A 40 -9.77 0.63 2.95
C ARG A 40 -8.91 1.61 3.77
N TYR A 41 -7.59 1.54 3.62
CA TYR A 41 -6.66 2.25 4.48
C TYR A 41 -5.84 3.26 3.69
N GLU A 42 -5.55 4.40 4.30
CA GLU A 42 -4.61 5.38 3.76
C GLU A 42 -3.17 4.86 3.91
N SER A 43 -2.35 5.11 2.89
CA SER A 43 -0.91 4.81 2.93
C SER A 43 -0.24 5.55 4.07
N TYR A 44 0.63 4.86 4.80
CA TYR A 44 1.29 5.40 5.98
C TYR A 44 2.75 4.98 6.07
N PHE A 45 3.63 5.93 6.36
CA PHE A 45 5.05 5.70 6.53
C PHE A 45 5.51 6.22 7.90
N GLY A 46 5.32 5.41 8.94
CA GLY A 46 5.71 5.74 10.30
C GLY A 46 7.07 5.17 10.69
N ASN A 47 7.46 5.47 11.94
CA ASN A 47 8.72 4.99 12.51
C ASN A 47 8.69 3.48 12.80
N ASN A 48 7.59 3.00 13.37
CA ASN A 48 7.45 1.60 13.81
C ASN A 48 6.57 0.74 12.87
N VAL A 49 5.77 1.37 12.01
CA VAL A 49 4.79 0.70 11.13
C VAL A 49 4.75 1.38 9.77
N LYS A 50 4.65 0.57 8.71
CA LYS A 50 4.44 1.02 7.34
C LYS A 50 3.23 0.31 6.74
N LEU A 51 2.31 1.07 6.16
CA LEU A 51 1.17 0.57 5.41
C LEU A 51 1.37 1.02 3.96
N ARG A 52 1.61 0.06 3.06
CA ARG A 52 1.90 0.33 1.65
C ARG A 52 1.02 -0.50 0.72
N TYR A 53 0.66 0.11 -0.40
CA TYR A 53 0.09 -0.56 -1.56
C TYR A 53 1.12 -0.54 -2.67
N PHE A 54 1.25 -1.64 -3.42
CA PHE A 54 2.18 -1.73 -4.54
C PHE A 54 1.66 -2.69 -5.61
N VAL A 55 2.10 -2.47 -6.84
CA VAL A 55 1.94 -3.42 -7.95
C VAL A 55 3.25 -4.17 -8.10
N ARG A 56 3.18 -5.50 -8.08
CA ARG A 56 4.34 -6.39 -8.24
C ARG A 56 4.17 -7.23 -9.50
N VAL A 57 5.11 -7.08 -10.42
CA VAL A 57 5.24 -7.93 -11.61
C VAL A 57 6.31 -8.97 -11.33
N VAL A 58 5.97 -10.24 -11.54
CA VAL A 58 6.89 -11.37 -11.37
C VAL A 58 6.99 -12.11 -12.69
N MET A 59 8.20 -12.16 -13.25
CA MET A 59 8.54 -13.03 -14.38
C MET A 59 9.21 -14.29 -13.83
N GLY A 60 8.49 -15.40 -13.88
CA GLY A 60 8.98 -16.71 -13.46
C GLY A 60 10.07 -17.23 -14.41
N ARG A 61 11.24 -17.60 -13.88
CA ARG A 61 12.33 -18.22 -14.65
C ARG A 61 12.92 -19.38 -13.86
N ARG A 62 13.55 -20.34 -14.56
CA ARG A 62 14.13 -21.55 -13.95
C ARG A 62 15.19 -21.26 -12.88
N MET A 63 15.96 -20.18 -13.01
CA MET A 63 17.00 -19.81 -12.04
C MET A 63 16.46 -18.87 -10.96
N SER A 64 16.27 -17.59 -11.31
CA SER A 64 15.74 -16.57 -10.41
C SER A 64 14.66 -15.76 -11.11
N ASN A 65 13.60 -15.48 -10.37
CA ASN A 65 12.51 -14.65 -10.85
C ASN A 65 12.97 -13.21 -11.01
N VAL A 66 12.50 -12.54 -12.07
CA VAL A 66 12.64 -11.09 -12.19
C VAL A 66 11.42 -10.47 -11.54
N VAL A 67 11.63 -9.71 -10.47
CA VAL A 67 10.57 -9.05 -9.71
C VAL A 67 10.71 -7.54 -9.86
N LYS A 68 9.62 -6.86 -10.21
CA LYS A 68 9.55 -5.40 -10.22
C LYS A 68 8.36 -4.92 -9.42
N GLU A 69 8.63 -4.10 -8.41
CA GLU A 69 7.60 -3.44 -7.61
C GLU A 69 7.48 -1.97 -8.00
N ARG A 70 6.25 -1.45 -7.94
CA ARG A 70 5.93 -0.04 -8.06
C ARG A 70 4.93 0.32 -6.97
N ASP A 71 5.33 1.22 -6.08
CA ASP A 71 4.48 1.69 -4.98
C ASP A 71 3.35 2.60 -5.49
N VAL A 72 2.22 2.53 -4.80
CA VAL A 72 1.04 3.38 -5.04
C VAL A 72 0.64 4.04 -3.72
N TRP A 73 0.43 5.35 -3.75
CA TRP A 73 -0.08 6.09 -2.60
C TRP A 73 -1.61 6.11 -2.62
N VAL A 74 -2.22 5.70 -1.51
CA VAL A 74 -3.67 5.74 -1.30
C VAL A 74 -3.95 6.83 -0.29
N HIS A 75 -4.85 7.76 -0.62
CA HIS A 75 -5.34 8.77 0.30
C HIS A 75 -6.82 8.55 0.59
N SER A 76 -7.20 8.59 1.86
CA SER A 76 -8.59 8.48 2.32
C SER A 76 -9.15 9.89 2.51
N TYR A 77 -9.79 10.40 1.47
CA TYR A 77 -10.46 11.69 1.58
C TYR A 77 -11.70 11.55 2.49
N ARG A 78 -11.75 12.39 3.52
CA ARG A 78 -12.92 12.54 4.40
C ARG A 78 -13.47 13.96 4.24
N MET A 79 -14.78 14.06 4.07
CA MET A 79 -15.43 15.37 4.07
C MET A 79 -15.23 16.04 5.43
N PRO A 80 -14.94 17.35 5.47
CA PRO A 80 -14.91 18.09 6.72
C PRO A 80 -16.25 17.90 7.46
N PRO A 81 -16.23 17.78 8.79
CA PRO A 81 -17.47 17.67 9.55
C PRO A 81 -18.28 18.96 9.43
N ASP A 82 -19.61 18.82 9.34
CA ASP A 82 -20.55 19.95 9.24
C ASP A 82 -20.52 20.87 10.47
N ILE A 83 -20.11 20.32 11.62
CA ILE A 83 -20.06 21.02 12.90
C ILE A 83 -18.63 21.00 13.40
N ASN A 84 -18.04 22.19 13.54
CA ASN A 84 -16.70 22.39 14.08
C ASN A 84 -16.79 23.14 15.41
N ASN A 85 -17.15 22.40 16.47
CA ASN A 85 -17.26 22.96 17.81
C ASN A 85 -15.90 23.48 18.30
N ALA A 86 -15.90 24.63 18.97
CA ALA A 86 -14.68 25.20 19.54
C ALA A 86 -14.09 24.26 20.61
N ILE A 87 -12.84 23.83 20.42
CA ILE A 87 -12.09 23.09 21.42
C ILE A 87 -11.44 24.10 22.37
N LYS A 88 -11.92 24.18 23.60
CA LYS A 88 -11.30 24.99 24.66
C LYS A 88 -10.31 24.13 25.44
N MET A 89 -9.10 24.65 25.61
CA MET A 89 -8.06 24.03 26.44
C MET A 89 -7.51 25.11 27.36
N GLU A 90 -7.80 24.98 28.65
CA GLU A 90 -7.28 25.87 29.67
C GLU A 90 -6.13 25.18 30.38
N VAL A 91 -5.02 25.91 30.55
CA VAL A 91 -3.86 25.48 31.35
C VAL A 91 -3.59 26.60 32.33
N GLY A 92 -3.78 26.34 33.62
CA GLY A 92 -3.57 27.31 34.69
C GLY A 92 -3.14 26.60 35.97
N ILE A 93 -2.44 27.34 36.82
CA ILE A 93 -2.24 26.97 38.22
C ILE A 93 -3.02 28.04 38.97
N GLU A 94 -4.11 27.67 39.62
CA GLU A 94 -4.80 28.61 40.51
C GLU A 94 -3.83 28.99 41.65
N ASP A 95 -3.71 30.29 41.90
CA ASP A 95 -2.88 30.90 42.94
C ASP A 95 -1.34 30.86 42.78
N CYS A 96 -0.81 31.02 41.56
CA CYS A 96 0.61 31.37 41.31
C CYS A 96 0.80 32.76 40.68
#